data_AF-A0A259EVX9-F1
#
_entry.id   AF-A0A259EVX9-F1
#
_cell.length_a   1.000
_cell.length_b   1.000
_cell.length_c   1.000
_cell.angle_alpha   90.00
_cell.angle_beta   90.00
_cell.angle_gamma   90.00
#
_symmetry.space_group_name_H-M   'P 1'
#
loop_
_entity.id
_entity.type
_entity.pdbx_description
1 polymer ?
#
loop_
_entity_poly.entity_id
_entity_poly.type
_entity_poly.pdbx_seq_one_letter_code
_entity_poly.pdbx_strand_id
1 'polypeptide(L)'
;MRRWILVGVLALQGCALTVSNPRALLPMDSFVPLASDARVWVEPGFEDYGERVASVLPAAIARVEAAHYLAFARPPRVYACGSEACFKRYVLTPKLSAAVVPDNRLILSPNLNGREARRLPALLTHELAHLHLGQRIGHYHSSLPVWFHEGWASLTANGGGAEYATDEAAYAAIHAGRRVNLGVRDTYDKRHRAPASGLSIHAFYRQSMLLVGWLKAQDEARFRDWVLAIQDNADFDIAFWNIYGQAPDTLLSVFYDGVSGDNQSTQAAPAGP
;
A
#
# COMPACT_ATOMS: atom_id res chain seq x y z
N MET A 1 0.97 -26.09 -39.62
CA MET A 1 0.18 -24.98 -39.05
C MET A 1 0.42 -24.93 -37.54
N ARG A 2 1.31 -24.06 -37.07
CA ARG A 2 1.71 -23.97 -35.67
C ARG A 2 1.08 -22.71 -35.08
N ARG A 3 0.00 -22.88 -34.30
CA ARG A 3 -0.70 -21.78 -33.62
C ARG A 3 0.16 -21.32 -32.44
N TRP A 4 0.66 -20.09 -32.52
CA TRP A 4 1.29 -19.42 -31.40
C TRP A 4 0.18 -18.83 -30.52
N ILE A 5 0.08 -19.32 -29.28
CA ILE A 5 -0.76 -18.72 -28.25
C ILE A 5 0.07 -17.59 -27.62
N LEU A 6 -0.28 -16.34 -27.94
CA LEU A 6 0.21 -15.17 -27.23
C LEU A 6 -0.46 -15.14 -25.85
N VAL A 7 0.29 -15.50 -24.80
CA VAL A 7 -0.10 -15.21 -23.42
C VAL A 7 0.20 -13.74 -23.17
N GLY A 8 -0.84 -12.91 -23.18
CA GLY A 8 -0.74 -11.49 -22.83
C GLY A 8 -0.48 -11.30 -21.34
N VAL A 9 0.71 -10.80 -21.00
CA VAL A 9 1.03 -10.34 -19.65
C VAL A 9 0.27 -9.04 -19.39
N LEU A 10 -0.83 -9.12 -18.65
CA LEU A 10 -1.54 -7.95 -18.14
C LEU A 10 -0.73 -7.32 -17.00
N ALA A 11 0.01 -6.26 -17.29
CA ALA A 11 0.68 -5.44 -16.29
C ALA A 11 -0.36 -4.69 -15.43
N LEU A 12 -0.62 -5.18 -14.22
CA LEU A 12 -1.34 -4.44 -13.20
C LEU A 12 -0.38 -3.38 -12.63
N GLN A 13 -0.54 -2.14 -13.09
CA GLN A 13 0.15 -0.97 -12.55
C GLN A 13 -0.43 -0.71 -11.15
N GLY A 14 0.37 -0.80 -10.09
CA GLY A 14 -0.04 -0.45 -8.72
C GLY A 14 -0.32 1.04 -8.52
N CYS A 15 -0.82 1.41 -7.34
CA CYS A 15 -1.31 2.76 -7.00
C CYS A 15 -0.25 3.88 -7.11
N ALA A 16 1.04 3.55 -7.24
CA ALA A 16 2.13 4.49 -7.42
C ALA A 16 2.12 5.20 -8.80
N LEU A 17 1.30 6.24 -8.99
CA LEU A 17 1.44 7.15 -10.13
C LEU A 17 2.56 8.17 -9.87
N THR A 18 3.38 8.45 -10.87
CA THR A 18 4.45 9.46 -10.78
C THR A 18 3.87 10.87 -10.72
N VAL A 19 4.64 11.78 -10.10
CA VAL A 19 4.29 13.16 -9.70
C VAL A 19 3.89 14.08 -10.87
N SER A 20 4.09 13.65 -12.13
CA SER A 20 3.94 14.50 -13.31
C SER A 20 2.77 14.14 -14.22
N ASN A 21 1.61 13.75 -13.68
CA ASN A 21 0.41 13.57 -14.51
C ASN A 21 -0.38 14.90 -14.61
N PRO A 22 -0.67 15.42 -15.82
CA PRO A 22 -1.40 16.68 -16.01
C PRO A 22 -2.80 16.73 -15.35
N ARG A 23 -3.34 15.59 -14.89
CA ARG A 23 -4.61 15.53 -14.15
C ARG A 23 -4.52 15.81 -12.66
N ALA A 24 -3.32 15.91 -12.10
CA ALA A 24 -3.11 16.53 -10.78
C ALA A 24 -3.64 17.98 -10.72
N LEU A 25 -3.94 18.57 -11.89
CA LEU A 25 -4.47 19.92 -12.04
C LEU A 25 -5.97 19.97 -12.41
N LEU A 26 -6.64 18.83 -12.61
CA LEU A 26 -8.08 18.86 -12.93
C LEU A 26 -8.87 19.31 -11.69
N PRO A 27 -9.74 20.31 -11.79
CA PRO A 27 -10.61 20.72 -10.69
C PRO A 27 -11.54 19.59 -10.21
N MET A 28 -11.91 19.63 -8.93
CA MET A 28 -12.86 18.69 -8.30
C MET A 28 -14.29 19.25 -8.28
N ASP A 29 -14.66 19.99 -9.32
CA ASP A 29 -15.90 20.79 -9.35
C ASP A 29 -17.18 19.96 -9.50
N SER A 30 -17.04 18.67 -9.85
CA SER A 30 -18.16 17.74 -10.02
C SER A 30 -18.59 17.05 -8.72
N PHE A 31 -18.12 17.51 -7.56
CA PHE A 31 -18.45 16.93 -6.27
C PHE A 31 -19.12 17.95 -5.35
N VAL A 32 -20.03 17.46 -4.51
CA VAL A 32 -20.67 18.24 -3.45
C VAL A 32 -20.26 17.68 -2.08
N PRO A 33 -20.01 18.52 -1.07
CA PRO A 33 -19.75 18.03 0.28
C PRO A 33 -21.01 17.35 0.83
N LEU A 34 -20.83 16.21 1.50
CA LEU A 34 -21.89 15.49 2.19
C LEU A 34 -22.34 16.30 3.42
N ALA A 35 -23.65 16.38 3.65
CA ALA A 35 -24.21 17.16 4.75
C ALA A 35 -23.80 16.62 6.14
N SER A 36 -23.68 15.29 6.29
CA SER A 36 -23.31 14.63 7.54
C SER A 36 -21.81 14.70 7.86
N ASP A 37 -20.96 14.86 6.84
CA ASP A 37 -19.51 14.97 7.00
C ASP A 37 -18.86 15.73 5.83
N ALA A 38 -18.44 16.98 6.09
CA ALA A 38 -17.82 17.85 5.09
C ALA A 38 -16.46 17.38 4.55
N ARG A 39 -15.89 16.30 5.13
CA ARG A 39 -14.68 15.64 4.61
C ARG A 39 -15.00 14.71 3.44
N VAL A 40 -16.25 14.26 3.32
CA VAL A 40 -16.70 13.37 2.24
C VAL A 40 -17.37 14.20 1.16
N TRP A 41 -16.85 14.08 -0.06
CA TRP A 41 -17.31 14.79 -1.25
C TRP A 41 -17.83 13.77 -2.24
N VAL A 42 -19.09 13.91 -2.66
CA VAL A 42 -19.80 12.89 -3.46
C VAL A 42 -20.12 13.40 -4.85
N GLU A 43 -20.09 12.50 -5.83
CA GLU A 43 -20.76 12.75 -7.11
C GLU A 43 -22.27 12.90 -6.85
N PRO A 44 -22.93 13.98 -7.32
CA PRO A 44 -24.35 14.21 -7.08
C PRO A 44 -25.22 13.00 -7.47
N GLY A 45 -26.18 12.64 -6.61
CA GLY A 45 -27.04 11.46 -6.80
C GLY A 45 -26.47 10.16 -6.21
N PHE A 46 -25.34 10.22 -5.51
CA PHE A 46 -24.71 9.09 -4.83
C PHE A 46 -24.47 9.36 -3.33
N GLU A 47 -25.36 10.13 -2.71
CA GLU A 47 -25.29 10.51 -1.29
C GLU A 47 -25.27 9.29 -0.37
N ASP A 48 -26.03 8.23 -0.67
CA ASP A 48 -26.00 6.96 0.08
C ASP A 48 -24.62 6.27 0.07
N TYR A 49 -23.83 6.50 -0.99
CA TYR A 49 -22.44 6.03 -1.01
C TYR A 49 -21.57 6.91 -0.11
N GLY A 50 -21.78 8.22 -0.16
CA GLY A 50 -21.19 9.17 0.78
C GLY A 50 -21.44 8.80 2.24
N GLU A 51 -22.67 8.51 2.62
CA GLU A 51 -23.03 8.16 4.01
C GLU A 51 -22.31 6.89 4.48
N ARG A 52 -22.18 5.88 3.62
CA ARG A 52 -21.36 4.69 3.92
C ARG A 52 -19.90 5.04 4.10
N VAL A 53 -19.32 5.86 3.23
CA VAL A 53 -17.94 6.35 3.39
C VAL A 53 -17.77 7.11 4.71
N ALA A 54 -18.68 8.04 5.01
CA ALA A 54 -18.67 8.86 6.23
C ALA A 54 -18.77 8.00 7.49
N SER A 55 -19.60 6.95 7.48
CA SER A 55 -19.75 6.05 8.63
C SER A 55 -18.48 5.27 8.98
N VAL A 56 -17.61 4.96 8.01
CA VAL A 56 -16.37 4.20 8.25
C VAL A 56 -15.12 5.07 8.37
N LEU A 57 -15.19 6.33 7.89
CA LEU A 57 -14.06 7.25 7.84
C LEU A 57 -13.43 7.53 9.21
N PRO A 58 -14.16 7.80 10.31
CA PRO A 58 -13.55 8.05 11.61
C PRO A 58 -12.69 6.90 12.12
N ALA A 59 -13.16 5.65 11.98
CA ALA A 59 -12.43 4.47 12.40
C ALA A 59 -11.18 4.25 11.55
N ALA A 60 -11.27 4.48 10.23
CA ALA A 60 -10.14 4.39 9.32
C ALA A 60 -9.06 5.44 9.65
N ILE A 61 -9.45 6.69 9.94
CA ILE A 61 -8.52 7.76 10.38
C ILE A 61 -7.82 7.36 11.67
N ALA A 62 -8.58 7.01 12.72
CA ALA A 62 -8.01 6.65 14.01
C ALA A 62 -7.01 5.48 13.89
N ARG A 63 -7.31 4.52 13.02
CA ARG A 63 -6.42 3.39 12.74
C ARG A 63 -5.12 3.81 12.06
N VAL A 64 -5.18 4.71 11.09
CA VAL A 64 -3.98 5.26 10.44
C VAL A 64 -3.15 6.05 11.44
N GLU A 65 -3.75 6.93 12.22
CA GLU A 65 -3.04 7.76 13.20
C GLU A 65 -2.37 6.92 14.29
N ALA A 66 -3.03 5.85 14.74
CA ALA A 66 -2.46 4.90 15.68
C ALA A 66 -1.27 4.13 15.07
N ALA A 67 -1.37 3.71 13.81
CA ALA A 67 -0.31 2.95 13.14
C ALA A 67 0.87 3.83 12.69
N HIS A 68 0.63 5.12 12.43
CA HIS A 68 1.62 6.09 11.95
C HIS A 68 2.20 6.97 13.05
N TYR A 69 1.69 6.82 14.28
CA TYR A 69 2.14 7.54 15.48
C TYR A 69 1.99 9.06 15.45
N LEU A 70 1.26 9.59 14.45
CA LEU A 70 1.00 11.01 14.26
C LEU A 70 -0.41 11.21 13.72
N ALA A 71 -1.03 12.33 14.10
CA ALA A 71 -2.25 12.78 13.47
C ALA A 71 -2.03 13.13 11.98
N PHE A 72 -3.10 13.12 11.19
CA PHE A 72 -3.07 13.73 9.86
C PHE A 72 -2.67 15.21 9.97
N ALA A 73 -1.79 15.69 9.09
CA ALA A 73 -1.38 17.10 9.09
C ALA A 73 -2.52 18.04 8.69
N ARG A 74 -3.46 17.55 7.87
CA ARG A 74 -4.72 18.21 7.51
C ARG A 74 -5.85 17.19 7.52
N PRO A 75 -7.08 17.56 7.92
CA PRO A 75 -8.23 16.66 7.83
C PRO A 75 -8.31 16.02 6.44
N PRO A 76 -8.30 14.67 6.34
CA PRO A 76 -8.31 14.02 5.04
C PRO A 76 -9.65 14.27 4.35
N ARG A 77 -9.60 14.49 3.04
CA ARG A 77 -10.78 14.67 2.19
C ARG A 77 -10.91 13.47 1.27
N VAL A 78 -12.11 12.92 1.17
CA VAL A 78 -12.43 11.73 0.39
C VAL A 78 -13.42 12.10 -0.71
N TYR A 79 -13.10 11.76 -1.96
CA TYR A 79 -13.95 11.99 -3.12
C TYR A 79 -14.56 10.67 -3.59
N ALA A 80 -15.87 10.52 -3.47
CA ALA A 80 -16.59 9.29 -3.82
C ALA A 80 -17.23 9.41 -5.21
N CYS A 81 -16.66 8.73 -6.20
CA CYS A 81 -17.27 8.62 -7.52
C CYS A 81 -18.36 7.54 -7.51
N GLY A 82 -19.57 7.90 -7.91
CA GLY A 82 -20.68 7.00 -8.11
C GLY A 82 -20.72 6.33 -9.49
N SER A 83 -20.02 6.91 -10.47
CA SER A 83 -19.93 6.42 -11.84
C SER A 83 -18.50 6.08 -12.28
N GLU A 84 -18.37 5.14 -13.24
CA GLU A 84 -17.06 4.84 -13.83
C GLU A 84 -16.49 6.05 -14.58
N ALA A 85 -17.35 6.86 -15.18
CA ALA A 85 -16.96 8.07 -15.90
C ALA A 85 -16.32 9.09 -14.97
N CYS A 86 -16.88 9.28 -13.77
CA CYS A 86 -16.26 10.07 -12.70
C CYS A 86 -14.88 9.52 -12.36
N PHE A 87 -14.78 8.22 -12.05
CA PHE A 87 -13.51 7.64 -11.59
C PHE A 87 -12.40 7.72 -12.65
N LYS A 88 -12.71 7.35 -13.90
CA LYS A 88 -11.77 7.40 -15.04
C LYS A 88 -11.34 8.82 -15.42
N ARG A 89 -12.09 9.84 -15.01
CA ARG A 89 -11.68 11.24 -15.19
C ARG A 89 -10.44 11.56 -14.37
N TYR A 90 -10.32 11.02 -13.17
CA TYR A 90 -9.24 11.36 -12.25
C TYR A 90 -8.19 10.24 -12.11
N VAL A 91 -8.59 8.97 -12.25
CA VAL A 91 -7.72 7.79 -12.08
C VAL A 91 -7.53 7.10 -13.43
N LEU A 92 -6.30 7.12 -13.95
CA LEU A 92 -5.95 6.51 -15.24
C LEU A 92 -5.59 5.03 -15.15
N THR A 93 -5.11 4.61 -13.98
CA THR A 93 -4.73 3.22 -13.76
C THR A 93 -5.98 2.35 -13.81
N PRO A 94 -6.08 1.41 -14.77
CA PRO A 94 -7.26 0.58 -14.89
C PRO A 94 -7.34 -0.37 -13.69
N LYS A 95 -8.57 -0.75 -13.32
CA LYS A 95 -8.88 -1.76 -12.29
C LYS A 95 -8.47 -1.38 -10.85
N LEU A 96 -8.30 -0.09 -10.55
CA LEU A 96 -8.22 0.38 -9.17
C LEU A 96 -9.62 0.56 -8.56
N SER A 97 -9.70 0.31 -7.26
CA SER A 97 -10.93 0.50 -6.46
C SER A 97 -10.86 1.77 -5.62
N ALA A 98 -9.67 2.31 -5.42
CA ALA A 98 -9.42 3.63 -4.87
C ALA A 98 -8.00 4.07 -5.30
N ALA A 99 -7.71 5.35 -5.16
CA ALA A 99 -6.36 5.88 -5.35
C ALA A 99 -6.17 7.20 -4.61
N VAL A 100 -5.01 7.38 -4.00
CA VAL A 100 -4.43 8.71 -3.79
C VAL A 100 -3.75 9.16 -5.09
N VAL A 101 -4.08 10.34 -5.61
CA VAL A 101 -3.46 10.91 -6.82
C VAL A 101 -2.36 11.94 -6.48
N PRO A 102 -1.52 12.38 -7.44
CA PRO A 102 -0.30 13.18 -7.19
C PRO A 102 -0.39 14.44 -6.33
N ASP A 103 -1.57 15.04 -6.21
CA ASP A 103 -1.81 16.20 -5.35
C ASP A 103 -2.49 15.84 -4.01
N ASN A 104 -2.33 14.59 -3.55
CA ASN A 104 -2.85 14.08 -2.28
C ASN A 104 -4.39 14.13 -2.18
N ARG A 105 -5.10 13.95 -3.29
CA ARG A 105 -6.54 13.72 -3.26
C ARG A 105 -6.82 12.22 -3.23
N LEU A 106 -7.68 11.80 -2.32
CA LEU A 106 -8.15 10.42 -2.23
C LEU A 106 -9.48 10.27 -2.98
N ILE A 107 -9.50 9.41 -4.01
CA ILE A 107 -10.66 9.18 -4.86
C ILE A 107 -11.07 7.72 -4.80
N LEU A 108 -12.35 7.46 -4.52
CA LEU A 108 -12.93 6.13 -4.43
C LEU A 108 -13.71 5.76 -5.71
N SER A 109 -13.55 4.51 -6.15
CA SER A 109 -14.26 3.95 -7.29
C SER A 109 -15.73 3.65 -6.97
N PRO A 110 -16.64 3.68 -7.96
CA PRO A 110 -17.99 3.16 -7.79
C PRO A 110 -18.04 1.66 -7.46
N ASN A 111 -16.97 0.91 -7.70
CA ASN A 111 -16.92 -0.50 -7.32
C ASN A 111 -17.07 -0.71 -5.81
N LEU A 112 -16.56 0.24 -5.00
CA LEU A 112 -16.69 0.25 -3.55
C LEU A 112 -18.09 0.65 -3.06
N ASN A 113 -18.96 1.11 -3.97
CA ASN A 113 -20.39 1.26 -3.72
C ASN A 113 -21.17 -0.03 -4.10
N GLY A 114 -20.67 -0.77 -5.10
CA GLY A 114 -21.30 -1.98 -5.63
C GLY A 114 -20.59 -3.27 -5.25
N ARG A 115 -20.00 -3.93 -6.25
CA ARG A 115 -19.49 -5.31 -6.15
C ARG A 115 -18.38 -5.51 -5.09
N GLU A 116 -17.71 -4.44 -4.69
CA GLU A 116 -16.60 -4.44 -3.72
C GLU A 116 -16.93 -3.70 -2.44
N ALA A 117 -18.21 -3.42 -2.15
CA ALA A 117 -18.62 -2.64 -0.98
C ALA A 117 -18.05 -3.17 0.34
N ARG A 118 -17.90 -4.50 0.47
CA ARG A 118 -17.28 -5.12 1.66
C ARG A 118 -15.81 -4.75 1.88
N ARG A 119 -15.10 -4.32 0.83
CA ARG A 119 -13.70 -3.89 0.90
C ARG A 119 -13.53 -2.44 1.32
N LEU A 120 -14.62 -1.65 1.34
CA LEU A 120 -14.56 -0.21 1.63
C LEU A 120 -13.78 0.13 2.91
N PRO A 121 -14.02 -0.50 4.08
CA PRO A 121 -13.29 -0.13 5.29
C PRO A 121 -11.77 -0.36 5.18
N ALA A 122 -11.37 -1.53 4.66
CA ALA A 122 -9.97 -1.91 4.56
C ALA A 122 -9.24 -1.08 3.49
N LEU A 123 -9.83 -0.91 2.30
CA LEU A 123 -9.22 -0.11 1.24
C LEU A 123 -9.20 1.38 1.58
N LEU A 124 -10.23 1.91 2.24
CA LEU A 124 -10.19 3.30 2.71
C LEU A 124 -9.03 3.50 3.69
N THR A 125 -8.83 2.58 4.63
CA THR A 125 -7.71 2.63 5.58
C THR A 125 -6.36 2.56 4.87
N HIS A 126 -6.23 1.70 3.86
CA HIS A 126 -5.01 1.56 3.06
C HIS A 126 -4.65 2.87 2.34
N GLU A 127 -5.60 3.45 1.62
CA GLU A 127 -5.34 4.69 0.89
C GLU A 127 -5.17 5.90 1.81
N LEU A 128 -5.85 5.93 2.96
CA LEU A 128 -5.62 6.94 3.97
C LEU A 128 -4.19 6.86 4.55
N ALA A 129 -3.59 5.67 4.66
CA ALA A 129 -2.20 5.51 5.05
C ALA A 129 -1.24 6.17 4.04
N HIS A 130 -1.50 5.99 2.74
CA HIS A 130 -0.75 6.70 1.69
C HIS A 130 -0.96 8.22 1.76
N LEU A 131 -2.20 8.67 1.94
CA LEU A 131 -2.51 10.09 2.06
C LEU A 131 -1.80 10.72 3.26
N HIS A 132 -1.80 10.03 4.41
CA HIS A 132 -1.15 10.50 5.64
C HIS A 132 0.32 10.80 5.40
N LEU A 133 1.05 9.83 4.82
CA LEU A 133 2.45 9.99 4.48
C LEU A 133 2.65 11.06 3.40
N GLY A 134 1.77 11.09 2.39
CA GLY A 134 1.79 12.09 1.33
C GLY A 134 1.60 13.53 1.82
N GLN A 135 0.86 13.75 2.90
CA GLN A 135 0.72 15.07 3.53
C GLN A 135 2.00 15.55 4.24
N ARG A 136 2.91 14.63 4.58
CA ARG A 136 4.14 14.92 5.32
C ARG A 136 5.33 15.16 4.38
N ILE A 137 5.54 14.23 3.46
CA ILE A 137 6.75 14.19 2.61
C ILE A 137 6.46 14.34 1.11
N GLY A 138 5.19 14.57 0.75
CA GLY A 138 4.74 14.59 -0.63
C GLY A 138 4.38 13.21 -1.18
N HIS A 139 3.67 13.20 -2.30
CA HIS A 139 3.08 12.00 -2.88
C HIS A 139 4.12 11.05 -3.51
N TYR A 140 4.06 9.75 -3.17
CA TYR A 140 4.94 8.68 -3.69
C TYR A 140 6.39 9.12 -3.85
N HIS A 141 6.95 9.76 -2.82
CA HIS A 141 8.32 10.23 -2.80
C HIS A 141 9.29 9.09 -3.14
N SER A 142 10.15 9.27 -4.14
CA SER A 142 11.00 8.18 -4.65
C SER A 142 12.09 7.74 -3.67
N SER A 143 12.34 8.49 -2.59
CA SER A 143 13.21 8.05 -1.50
C SER A 143 12.59 6.93 -0.65
N LEU A 144 11.29 6.65 -0.79
CA LEU A 144 10.63 5.54 -0.13
C LEU A 144 10.53 4.33 -1.06
N PRO A 145 11.13 3.18 -0.68
CA PRO A 145 10.97 1.94 -1.43
C PRO A 145 9.49 1.55 -1.53
N VAL A 146 9.03 1.14 -2.73
CA VAL A 146 7.63 0.71 -2.94
C VAL A 146 7.20 -0.34 -1.92
N TRP A 147 8.08 -1.30 -1.59
CA TRP A 147 7.73 -2.36 -0.63
C TRP A 147 7.35 -1.79 0.74
N PHE A 148 8.10 -0.82 1.24
CA PHE A 148 7.81 -0.24 2.55
C PHE A 148 6.49 0.55 2.49
N HIS A 149 6.33 1.35 1.44
CA HIS A 149 5.15 2.18 1.23
C HIS A 149 3.85 1.35 1.17
N GLU A 150 3.83 0.29 0.35
CA GLU A 150 2.68 -0.59 0.18
C GLU A 150 2.51 -1.56 1.36
N GLY A 151 3.62 -2.04 1.92
CA GLY A 151 3.64 -2.94 3.07
C GLY A 151 3.10 -2.28 4.34
N TRP A 152 3.51 -1.05 4.62
CA TRP A 152 3.03 -0.32 5.79
C TRP A 152 1.55 0.07 5.65
N ALA A 153 1.11 0.52 4.48
CA ALA A 153 -0.30 0.78 4.21
C ALA A 153 -1.16 -0.48 4.35
N SER A 154 -0.69 -1.62 3.81
CA SER A 154 -1.37 -2.91 3.95
C SER A 154 -1.42 -3.39 5.40
N LEU A 155 -0.33 -3.22 6.16
CA LEU A 155 -0.29 -3.56 7.59
C LEU A 155 -1.28 -2.70 8.38
N THR A 156 -1.25 -1.39 8.17
CA THR A 156 -2.20 -0.43 8.73
C THR A 156 -3.63 -0.83 8.38
N ALA A 157 -3.89 -1.36 7.19
CA ALA A 157 -5.21 -1.79 6.74
C ALA A 157 -5.60 -3.25 7.08
N ASN A 158 -4.85 -3.96 7.94
CA ASN A 158 -5.06 -5.40 8.21
C ASN A 158 -5.14 -6.26 6.93
N GLY A 159 -4.26 -5.99 5.96
CA GLY A 159 -4.23 -6.70 4.68
C GLY A 159 -5.04 -6.04 3.55
N GLY A 160 -5.71 -4.91 3.78
CA GLY A 160 -6.29 -4.11 2.69
C GLY A 160 -5.24 -3.78 1.62
N GLY A 161 -5.56 -3.99 0.34
CA GLY A 161 -4.63 -3.93 -0.81
C GLY A 161 -3.97 -5.29 -1.12
N ALA A 162 -3.83 -6.17 -0.13
CA ALA A 162 -3.21 -7.48 -0.22
C ALA A 162 -4.22 -8.65 -0.09
N GLU A 163 -5.52 -8.39 -0.23
CA GLU A 163 -6.57 -9.35 0.16
C GLU A 163 -6.61 -10.62 -0.71
N TYR A 164 -6.06 -10.56 -1.93
CA TYR A 164 -6.06 -11.68 -2.87
C TYR A 164 -4.79 -12.54 -2.81
N ALA A 165 -3.94 -12.33 -1.80
CA ALA A 165 -2.83 -13.22 -1.47
C ALA A 165 -2.90 -13.59 0.01
N THR A 166 -2.70 -14.86 0.32
CA THR A 166 -2.59 -15.33 1.72
C THR A 166 -1.15 -15.29 2.20
N ASP A 167 -0.96 -15.39 3.50
CA ASP A 167 0.37 -15.43 4.12
C ASP A 167 1.13 -16.68 3.62
N GLU A 168 0.46 -17.83 3.52
CA GLU A 168 1.03 -19.07 3.00
C GLU A 168 1.50 -18.93 1.56
N ALA A 169 0.72 -18.24 0.71
CA ALA A 169 1.11 -17.97 -0.66
C ALA A 169 2.33 -17.05 -0.76
N ALA A 170 2.44 -16.08 0.16
CA ALA A 170 3.62 -15.21 0.26
C ALA A 170 4.86 -15.98 0.73
N TYR A 171 4.74 -16.86 1.73
CA TYR A 171 5.83 -17.74 2.18
C TYR A 171 6.24 -18.73 1.09
N ALA A 172 5.30 -19.36 0.40
CA ALA A 172 5.60 -20.22 -0.74
C ALA A 172 6.38 -19.48 -1.85
N ALA A 173 6.10 -18.20 -2.08
CA ALA A 173 6.88 -17.38 -3.01
C ALA A 173 8.31 -17.12 -2.50
N ILE A 174 8.51 -16.87 -1.20
CA ILE A 174 9.83 -16.72 -0.57
C ILE A 174 10.68 -17.98 -0.76
N HIS A 175 10.09 -19.16 -0.52
CA HIS A 175 10.74 -20.46 -0.71
C HIS A 175 11.10 -20.71 -2.18
N ALA A 176 10.28 -20.24 -3.11
CA ALA A 176 10.56 -20.29 -4.54
C ALA A 176 11.57 -19.22 -5.02
N GLY A 177 12.22 -18.48 -4.10
CA GLY A 177 13.18 -17.43 -4.42
C GLY A 177 12.57 -16.12 -4.95
N ARG A 178 11.23 -16.00 -4.96
CA ARG A 178 10.51 -14.79 -5.38
C ARG A 178 10.31 -13.87 -4.19
N ARG A 179 11.23 -12.90 -4.04
CA ARG A 179 11.33 -12.02 -2.88
C ARG A 179 11.30 -10.55 -3.29
N VAL A 180 10.75 -9.70 -2.45
CA VAL A 180 10.94 -8.25 -2.52
C VAL A 180 12.45 -7.99 -2.46
N ASN A 181 12.95 -7.23 -3.41
CA ASN A 181 14.36 -6.84 -3.42
C ASN A 181 14.57 -5.63 -2.50
N LEU A 182 15.25 -5.84 -1.38
CA LEU A 182 15.44 -4.84 -0.33
C LEU A 182 16.67 -3.95 -0.57
N GLY A 183 17.62 -4.39 -1.40
CA GLY A 183 18.83 -3.62 -1.73
C GLY A 183 18.65 -2.68 -2.92
N VAL A 184 17.48 -2.72 -3.57
CA VAL A 184 17.21 -1.91 -4.76
C VAL A 184 16.51 -0.61 -4.37
N ARG A 185 17.13 0.50 -4.76
CA ARG A 185 16.58 1.84 -4.59
C ARG A 185 15.66 2.22 -5.75
N ASP A 186 14.60 2.91 -5.39
CA ASP A 186 13.73 3.60 -6.34
C ASP A 186 14.35 4.94 -6.74
N THR A 187 14.11 5.34 -7.99
CA THR A 187 14.42 6.68 -8.50
C THR A 187 13.12 7.34 -8.96
N TYR A 188 13.20 8.62 -9.30
CA TYR A 188 12.05 9.37 -9.81
C TYR A 188 11.43 8.73 -11.07
N ASP A 189 12.28 8.21 -11.96
CA ASP A 189 11.92 7.59 -13.23
C ASP A 189 11.71 6.07 -13.15
N LYS A 190 12.24 5.41 -12.12
CA LYS A 190 12.21 3.95 -12.00
C LYS A 190 11.76 3.49 -10.62
N ARG A 191 10.61 2.84 -10.58
CA ARG A 191 10.05 2.20 -9.38
C ARG A 191 10.05 0.68 -9.51
N HIS A 192 10.56 -0.01 -8.50
CA HIS A 192 10.66 -1.47 -8.46
C HIS A 192 9.41 -2.06 -7.80
N ARG A 193 8.42 -2.39 -8.64
CA ARG A 193 7.12 -2.95 -8.23
C ARG A 193 7.14 -4.48 -8.33
N ALA A 194 5.99 -5.10 -8.10
CA ALA A 194 5.80 -6.56 -8.12
C ALA A 194 6.51 -7.32 -9.27
N PRO A 195 6.50 -6.87 -10.53
CA PRO A 195 7.21 -7.57 -11.61
C PRO A 195 8.73 -7.67 -11.41
N ALA A 196 9.36 -6.69 -10.74
CA ALA A 196 10.80 -6.70 -10.44
C ALA A 196 11.18 -7.85 -9.48
N SER A 197 10.20 -8.39 -8.75
CA SER A 197 10.34 -9.52 -7.83
C SER A 197 9.74 -10.82 -8.36
N GLY A 198 9.22 -10.84 -9.59
CA GLY A 198 8.49 -12.00 -10.13
C GLY A 198 7.19 -12.31 -9.39
N LEU A 199 6.58 -11.31 -8.74
CA LEU A 199 5.38 -11.44 -7.91
C LEU A 199 4.16 -10.84 -8.61
N SER A 200 2.97 -11.35 -8.26
CA SER A 200 1.73 -10.60 -8.50
C SER A 200 1.67 -9.39 -7.56
N ILE A 201 0.87 -8.38 -7.89
CA ILE A 201 0.71 -7.19 -7.04
C ILE A 201 0.28 -7.55 -5.61
N HIS A 202 -0.70 -8.45 -5.47
CA HIS A 202 -1.18 -8.87 -4.15
C HIS A 202 -0.12 -9.67 -3.39
N ALA A 203 0.66 -10.53 -4.07
CA ALA A 203 1.75 -11.25 -3.41
C ALA A 203 2.88 -10.31 -2.98
N PHE A 204 3.20 -9.29 -3.79
CA PHE A 204 4.16 -8.25 -3.43
C PHE A 204 3.69 -7.44 -2.21
N TYR A 205 2.42 -7.02 -2.18
CA TYR A 205 1.86 -6.25 -1.05
C TYR A 205 1.81 -7.11 0.20
N ARG A 206 1.41 -8.38 0.06
CA ARG A 206 1.35 -9.33 1.18
C ARG A 206 2.71 -9.61 1.77
N GLN A 207 3.72 -9.91 0.94
CA GLN A 207 5.08 -10.14 1.40
C GLN A 207 5.67 -8.88 2.05
N SER A 208 5.41 -7.70 1.47
CA SER A 208 5.82 -6.42 2.05
C SER A 208 5.17 -6.15 3.42
N MET A 209 3.88 -6.45 3.55
CA MET A 209 3.14 -6.32 4.81
C MET A 209 3.72 -7.20 5.91
N LEU A 210 3.97 -8.48 5.59
CA LEU A 210 4.56 -9.43 6.54
C LEU A 210 5.96 -8.98 6.98
N LEU A 211 6.75 -8.44 6.05
CA LEU A 211 8.08 -7.91 6.33
C LEU A 211 8.05 -6.70 7.27
N VAL A 212 7.19 -5.71 6.99
CA VAL A 212 7.03 -4.53 7.85
C VAL A 212 6.46 -4.92 9.22
N GLY A 213 5.50 -5.85 9.25
CA GLY A 213 4.92 -6.38 10.48
C GLY A 213 5.95 -7.10 11.34
N TRP A 214 6.81 -7.92 10.73
CA TRP A 214 7.92 -8.57 11.42
C TRP A 214 8.88 -7.56 12.03
N LEU A 215 9.30 -6.54 11.26
CA LEU A 215 10.21 -5.50 11.74
C LEU A 215 9.64 -4.75 12.95
N LYS A 216 8.36 -4.34 12.87
CA LYS A 216 7.65 -3.69 13.98
C LYS A 216 7.56 -4.59 15.21
N ALA A 217 7.34 -5.89 15.03
CA ALA A 217 7.21 -6.86 16.12
C ALA A 217 8.55 -7.15 16.83
N GLN A 218 9.70 -6.94 16.18
CA GLN A 218 11.01 -7.11 16.81
C GLN A 218 11.26 -6.04 17.88
N ASP A 219 11.00 -4.77 17.55
CA ASP A 219 11.18 -3.64 18.45
C ASP A 219 10.28 -2.48 18.00
N GLU A 220 9.11 -2.35 18.63
CA GLU A 220 8.15 -1.31 18.25
C GLU A 220 8.66 0.11 18.56
N ALA A 221 9.51 0.29 19.57
CA ALA A 221 10.05 1.60 19.91
C ALA A 221 11.01 2.08 18.82
N ARG A 222 11.94 1.23 18.37
CA ARG A 222 12.82 1.53 17.23
C ARG A 222 12.04 1.71 15.94
N PHE A 223 11.03 0.86 15.70
CA PHE A 223 10.17 1.03 14.52
C PHE A 223 9.48 2.39 14.52
N ARG A 224 8.93 2.81 15.67
CA ARG A 224 8.31 4.12 15.86
C ARG A 224 9.31 5.25 15.57
N ASP A 225 10.49 5.23 16.16
CA ASP A 225 11.49 6.29 15.98
C ASP A 225 11.90 6.41 14.51
N TRP A 226 12.07 5.28 13.83
CA TRP A 226 12.40 5.24 12.42
C TRP A 226 11.29 5.81 11.52
N VAL A 227 10.04 5.38 11.70
CA VAL A 227 8.95 5.89 10.86
C VAL A 227 8.60 7.34 11.17
N LEU A 228 8.88 7.83 12.38
CA LEU A 228 8.77 9.25 12.70
C LEU A 228 9.84 10.07 12.00
N ALA A 229 11.08 9.58 11.93
CA ALA A 229 12.15 10.24 11.16
C ALA A 229 11.81 10.30 9.66
N ILE A 230 11.26 9.23 9.09
CA ILE A 230 10.75 9.23 7.71
C ILE A 230 9.66 10.28 7.52
N GLN A 231 8.71 10.38 8.44
CA GLN A 231 7.62 11.37 8.37
C GLN A 231 8.11 12.81 8.57
N ASP A 232 9.31 13.01 9.13
CA ASP A 232 10.03 14.28 9.18
C ASP A 232 10.93 14.50 7.95
N ASN A 233 10.67 13.75 6.88
CA ASN A 233 11.36 13.83 5.59
C ASN A 233 12.86 13.47 5.64
N ALA A 234 13.28 12.69 6.64
CA ALA A 234 14.62 12.09 6.61
C ALA A 234 14.74 11.07 5.47
N ASP A 235 15.96 10.91 4.94
CA ASP A 235 16.24 9.85 3.97
C ASP A 235 16.01 8.47 4.58
N PHE A 236 15.37 7.58 3.82
CA PHE A 236 14.93 6.27 4.31
C PHE A 236 16.09 5.41 4.81
N ASP A 237 17.17 5.30 4.02
CA ASP A 237 18.29 4.44 4.34
C ASP A 237 19.14 5.03 5.47
N ILE A 238 19.33 6.37 5.46
CA ILE A 238 20.03 7.06 6.55
C ILE A 238 19.27 6.90 7.87
N ALA A 239 17.94 7.13 7.86
CA ALA A 239 17.11 6.97 9.05
C ALA A 239 17.12 5.52 9.55
N PHE A 240 17.05 4.55 8.64
CA PHE A 240 17.13 3.13 9.00
C PHE A 240 18.48 2.79 9.63
N TRP A 241 19.58 3.20 9.01
CA TRP A 241 20.93 2.97 9.53
C TRP A 241 21.12 3.61 10.91
N ASN A 242 20.66 4.84 11.11
CA ASN A 242 20.80 5.53 12.39
C ASN A 242 20.09 4.80 13.55
N ILE A 243 18.98 4.10 13.28
CA ILE A 243 18.20 3.39 14.29
C ILE A 243 18.65 1.94 14.47
N TYR A 244 18.97 1.25 13.38
CA TYR A 244 19.26 -0.18 13.39
C TYR A 244 20.75 -0.53 13.26
N GLY A 245 21.60 0.44 12.92
CA GLY A 245 23.04 0.27 12.75
C GLY A 245 23.46 -0.55 11.53
N GLN A 246 22.51 -0.90 10.66
CA GLN A 246 22.69 -1.77 9.50
C GLN A 246 21.77 -1.33 8.36
N ALA A 247 22.08 -1.71 7.13
CA ALA A 247 21.24 -1.43 5.97
C ALA A 247 19.97 -2.33 5.97
N PRO A 248 18.87 -1.90 5.32
CA PRO A 248 17.64 -2.68 5.28
C PRO A 248 17.84 -4.10 4.76
N ASP A 249 18.57 -4.28 3.67
CA ASP A 249 18.84 -5.59 3.07
C ASP A 249 19.58 -6.55 4.01
N THR A 250 20.46 -6.02 4.86
CA THR A 250 21.22 -6.80 5.83
C THR A 250 20.32 -7.25 6.98
N LEU A 251 19.64 -6.31 7.64
CA LEU A 251 18.79 -6.64 8.80
C LEU A 251 17.59 -7.50 8.40
N LEU A 252 16.94 -7.15 7.29
CA LEU A 252 15.69 -7.79 6.86
C LEU A 252 15.93 -9.11 6.10
N SER A 253 17.18 -9.47 5.78
CA SER A 253 17.50 -10.82 5.30
C SER A 253 17.09 -11.89 6.32
N VAL A 254 17.20 -11.57 7.63
CA VAL A 254 16.81 -12.44 8.74
C VAL A 254 15.34 -12.86 8.69
N PHE A 255 14.44 -11.99 8.21
CA PHE A 255 13.04 -12.38 7.98
C PHE A 255 12.93 -13.50 6.94
N TYR A 256 13.63 -13.38 5.82
CA TYR A 256 13.61 -14.40 4.78
C TYR A 256 14.29 -15.69 5.20
N ASP A 257 15.35 -15.60 6.00
CA ASP A 257 16.04 -16.75 6.55
C ASP A 257 15.18 -17.49 7.56
N GLY A 258 14.45 -16.77 8.43
CA GLY A 258 13.47 -17.36 9.35
C GLY A 258 12.38 -18.14 8.61
N VAL A 259 11.77 -17.52 7.60
CA VAL A 259 10.79 -18.21 6.74
C VAL A 259 11.40 -19.44 6.08
N SER A 260 12.65 -19.37 5.62
CA SER A 260 13.33 -20.48 4.94
C SER A 260 13.78 -21.59 5.89
N GLY A 261 14.07 -21.24 7.15
CA GLY A 261 14.54 -22.14 8.21
C GLY A 261 13.45 -23.03 8.80
N ASP A 262 12.19 -22.59 8.76
CA ASP A 262 11.04 -23.38 9.22
C ASP A 262 10.83 -24.69 8.41
N ASN A 263 11.51 -24.85 7.26
CA ASN A 263 11.58 -26.10 6.51
C ASN A 263 12.55 -27.15 7.07
N GLN A 264 13.30 -26.87 8.16
CA GLN A 264 14.26 -27.83 8.76
C GLN A 264 13.72 -28.62 9.97
N SER A 265 12.41 -28.84 10.07
CA SER A 265 11.84 -29.77 11.05
C SER A 265 11.37 -31.07 10.40
N THR A 266 12.30 -31.86 9.83
CA THR A 266 12.35 -33.35 9.83
C THR A 266 13.41 -33.88 8.85
N GLN A 267 14.68 -33.88 9.25
CA GLN A 267 15.55 -35.01 8.91
C GLN A 267 15.75 -35.80 10.20
N ALA A 268 15.02 -36.90 10.30
CA ALA A 268 15.24 -37.91 11.32
C ALA A 268 16.73 -38.27 11.32
N ALA A 269 17.37 -38.17 12.49
CA ALA A 269 18.69 -38.73 12.69
C ALA A 269 18.63 -40.23 12.33
N PRO A 270 19.61 -40.78 11.60
CA PRO A 270 19.67 -42.21 11.38
C PRO A 270 19.83 -42.90 12.74
N ALA A 271 18.95 -43.87 13.02
CA ALA A 271 19.14 -44.78 14.14
C ALA A 271 20.51 -45.44 13.99
N GLY A 272 21.37 -45.26 15.00
CA GLY A 272 22.68 -45.91 15.05
C GLY A 272 22.54 -47.44 15.13
N PRO A 273 23.59 -48.17 14.72
CA PRO A 273 23.59 -49.64 14.65
C PRO A 273 23.45 -50.33 16.01
#